data_AF-A0A5N6MZX5-F1
#
_entry.id   AF-A0A5N6MZX5-F1
#
_cell.length_a   1.000
_cell.length_b   1.000
_cell.length_c   1.000
_cell.angle_alpha   90.00
_cell.angle_beta   90.00
_cell.angle_gamma   90.00
#
_symmetry.space_group_name_H-M   'P 1'
#
loop_
_entity.id
_entity.type
_entity.pdbx_description
1 polymer ?
#
loop_
_entity_poly.entity_id
_entity_poly.type
_entity_poly.pdbx_seq_one_letter_code
_entity_poly.pdbx_strand_id
1 'polypeptide(L)'
;MILSNRDEIKKLMAKVDEAPISMEPVNKNDRFQNTVGCDQPSSVTIHRPIGIRNKGSGSHKRYKSFLEISSSSKSVGKKQRCCLICEKSGHNQRSCKFEKDGVDSDNQAGIREDADN
;
A
#
# COMPACT_ATOMS: atom_id res chain seq x y z
N MET A 1 18.65 -40.94 -50.05
CA MET A 1 18.51 -41.50 -48.68
C MET A 1 18.09 -40.49 -47.60
N ILE A 2 18.11 -39.17 -47.85
CA ILE A 2 17.72 -38.18 -46.82
C ILE A 2 16.19 -37.96 -46.78
N LEU A 3 15.51 -38.08 -47.92
CA LEU A 3 14.05 -37.87 -48.01
C LEU A 3 13.23 -38.99 -47.32
N SER A 4 13.73 -40.23 -47.32
CA SER A 4 13.04 -41.37 -46.69
C SER A 4 12.92 -41.23 -45.18
N ASN A 5 13.99 -40.77 -44.52
CA ASN A 5 14.01 -40.53 -43.08
C ASN A 5 13.01 -39.42 -42.67
N ARG A 6 12.87 -38.38 -43.51
CA ARG A 6 11.91 -37.30 -43.25
C ARG A 6 10.47 -37.80 -43.28
N ASP A 7 10.15 -38.65 -44.25
CA ASP A 7 8.80 -39.19 -44.40
C ASP A 7 8.46 -40.21 -43.32
N GLU A 8 9.45 -40.96 -42.84
CA GLU A 8 9.30 -41.83 -41.67
C GLU A 8 9.04 -41.04 -40.38
N ILE A 9 9.79 -39.95 -40.15
CA ILE A 9 9.56 -39.04 -39.02
C ILE A 9 8.17 -38.42 -39.08
N LYS A 10 7.71 -37.98 -40.27
CA LYS A 10 6.36 -37.45 -40.44
C LYS A 10 5.27 -38.47 -40.14
N LYS A 11 5.45 -39.73 -40.59
CA LYS A 11 4.52 -40.82 -40.29
C LYS A 11 4.49 -41.13 -38.79
N LEU A 12 5.62 -41.03 -38.10
CA LEU A 12 5.68 -41.22 -36.65
C LEU A 12 4.97 -40.08 -35.90
N MET A 13 5.18 -38.82 -36.29
CA MET A 13 4.47 -37.69 -35.67
C MET A 13 2.97 -37.78 -35.88
N ALA A 14 2.52 -38.04 -37.11
CA ALA A 14 1.09 -38.19 -37.41
C ALA A 14 0.43 -39.31 -36.58
N LYS A 15 1.15 -40.43 -36.34
CA LYS A 15 0.64 -41.51 -35.49
C LYS A 15 0.52 -41.13 -34.01
N VAL A 16 1.36 -40.23 -33.52
CA VAL A 16 1.29 -39.72 -32.15
C VAL A 16 0.16 -38.72 -31.99
N ASP A 17 -0.07 -37.87 -33.00
CA ASP A 17 -1.16 -36.89 -32.99
C ASP A 17 -2.55 -37.55 -33.08
N GLU A 18 -2.68 -38.64 -33.85
CA GLU A 18 -3.93 -39.43 -33.97
C GLU A 18 -4.15 -40.40 -32.79
N ALA A 19 -3.15 -40.57 -31.91
CA ALA A 19 -3.34 -41.39 -30.72
C ALA A 19 -4.34 -40.67 -29.80
N PRO A 20 -5.47 -41.29 -29.45
CA PRO A 20 -6.37 -40.70 -28.48
C PRO A 20 -5.61 -40.58 -27.17
N ILE A 21 -5.27 -39.34 -26.80
CA ILE A 21 -4.84 -39.04 -25.44
C ILE A 21 -6.01 -39.49 -24.57
N SER A 22 -5.82 -40.59 -23.84
CA SER A 22 -6.78 -41.03 -22.84
C SER A 22 -6.86 -39.92 -21.79
N MET A 23 -7.77 -38.98 -22.03
CA MET A 23 -8.17 -37.94 -21.11
C MET A 23 -9.20 -38.51 -20.15
N GLU A 24 -8.99 -39.73 -19.65
CA GLU A 24 -9.66 -40.09 -18.41
C GLU A 24 -9.29 -39.00 -17.40
N PRO A 25 -10.29 -38.35 -16.78
CA PRO A 25 -10.02 -37.24 -15.88
C PRO A 25 -9.28 -37.79 -14.67
N VAL A 26 -7.95 -37.75 -14.72
CA VAL A 26 -7.09 -38.15 -13.62
C VAL A 26 -7.46 -37.27 -12.43
N ASN A 27 -7.69 -37.91 -11.29
CA ASN A 27 -7.95 -37.19 -10.05
C ASN A 27 -6.78 -36.22 -9.82
N LYS A 28 -7.09 -34.94 -9.55
CA LYS A 28 -6.06 -33.90 -9.36
C LYS A 28 -5.05 -34.32 -8.30
N ASN A 29 -5.51 -34.96 -7.22
CA ASN A 29 -4.65 -35.38 -6.12
C ASN A 29 -3.71 -36.50 -6.56
N ASP A 30 -4.19 -37.45 -7.34
CA ASP A 30 -3.38 -38.53 -7.92
C ASP A 30 -2.31 -37.97 -8.87
N ARG A 31 -2.66 -36.96 -9.68
CA ARG A 31 -1.67 -36.23 -10.49
C ARG A 31 -0.61 -35.52 -9.64
N PHE A 32 -0.99 -34.90 -8.53
CA PHE A 32 -0.03 -34.28 -7.61
C PHE A 32 0.88 -35.30 -6.95
N GLN A 33 0.36 -36.44 -6.49
CA GLN A 33 1.14 -37.52 -5.90
C GLN A 33 2.19 -38.05 -6.89
N ASN A 34 1.77 -38.34 -8.13
CA ASN A 34 2.67 -38.81 -9.18
C ASN A 34 3.75 -37.79 -9.56
N THR A 35 3.45 -36.49 -9.50
CA THR A 35 4.41 -35.43 -9.85
C THR A 35 5.41 -35.15 -8.71
N VAL A 36 4.94 -35.16 -7.47
CA VAL A 36 5.74 -34.78 -6.28
C VAL A 36 6.43 -36.01 -5.66
N GLY A 37 5.95 -37.23 -5.96
CA GLY A 37 6.46 -38.48 -5.38
C GLY A 37 6.12 -38.65 -3.90
N CYS A 38 5.06 -38.00 -3.43
CA CYS A 38 4.68 -37.98 -2.01
C CYS A 38 3.18 -38.26 -1.87
N ASP A 39 2.83 -39.10 -0.90
CA ASP A 39 1.45 -39.48 -0.62
C ASP A 39 0.68 -38.32 0.02
N GLN A 40 -0.64 -38.29 -0.24
CA GLN A 40 -1.49 -37.28 0.38
C GLN A 40 -1.71 -37.61 1.86
N PRO A 41 -1.48 -36.66 2.79
CA PRO A 41 -1.77 -36.89 4.20
C PRO A 41 -3.28 -37.04 4.45
N SER A 42 -3.64 -37.92 5.39
CA SER A 42 -5.05 -38.21 5.74
C SER A 42 -5.79 -37.03 6.38
N SER A 43 -5.07 -36.12 7.02
CA SER A 43 -5.61 -34.90 7.61
C SER A 43 -4.66 -33.71 7.38
N VAL A 44 -5.22 -32.58 6.96
CA VAL A 44 -4.47 -31.31 6.81
C VAL A 44 -5.06 -30.27 7.75
N THR A 45 -4.26 -29.80 8.70
CA THR A 45 -4.63 -28.67 9.57
C THR A 45 -4.19 -27.37 8.91
N ILE A 46 -5.13 -26.63 8.33
CA ILE A 46 -4.86 -25.31 7.72
C ILE A 46 -4.91 -24.25 8.84
N HIS A 47 -3.76 -23.71 9.21
CA HIS A 47 -3.69 -22.61 10.18
C HIS A 47 -4.03 -21.28 9.49
N ARG A 48 -4.77 -20.42 10.20
CA ARG A 48 -4.96 -19.02 9.77
C ARG A 48 -3.60 -18.32 9.81
N PRO A 49 -3.25 -17.51 8.81
CA PRO A 49 -1.97 -16.80 8.84
C PRO A 49 -1.95 -15.84 10.03
N ILE A 50 -0.92 -15.97 10.85
CA ILE A 50 -0.74 -15.16 12.07
C ILE A 50 -0.25 -13.78 11.63
N GLY A 51 -0.98 -12.73 12.02
CA GLY A 51 -0.55 -11.35 11.75
C GLY A 51 -1.00 -10.76 10.41
N ILE A 52 -2.08 -11.25 9.79
CA ILE A 52 -2.68 -10.55 8.64
C ILE A 52 -3.18 -9.18 9.10
N ARG A 53 -2.47 -8.14 8.67
CA ARG A 53 -2.96 -6.77 8.80
C ARG A 53 -4.01 -6.54 7.72
N ASN A 54 -5.28 -6.57 8.10
CA ASN A 54 -6.34 -6.12 7.20
C ASN A 54 -6.22 -4.60 7.00
N LYS A 55 -6.82 -4.06 5.93
CA LYS A 55 -6.93 -2.60 5.78
C LYS A 55 -7.61 -2.03 7.03
N GLY A 56 -6.86 -1.28 7.85
CA GLY A 56 -7.34 -0.68 9.10
C GLY A 56 -6.69 -1.20 10.39
N SER A 57 -5.85 -2.24 10.36
CA SER A 57 -5.15 -2.71 11.57
C SER A 57 -3.83 -1.96 11.81
N GLY A 58 -3.82 -1.02 12.76
CA GLY A 58 -2.61 -0.32 13.23
C GLY A 58 -2.87 1.07 13.80
N SER A 59 -3.99 1.67 13.44
CA SER A 59 -4.51 2.88 14.07
C SER A 59 -6.01 2.74 13.93
N HIS A 60 -6.79 2.88 14.99
CA HIS A 60 -8.27 2.93 14.95
C HIS A 60 -8.77 4.19 14.21
N LYS A 61 -8.20 4.48 13.05
CA LYS A 61 -8.49 5.65 12.24
C LYS A 61 -8.73 5.14 10.83
N ARG A 62 -10.00 5.23 10.45
CA ARG A 62 -10.43 5.25 9.05
C ARG A 62 -9.54 6.24 8.28
N TYR A 63 -9.16 5.91 7.05
CA TYR A 63 -8.55 6.89 6.15
C TYR A 63 -9.51 8.07 5.95
N LYS A 64 -9.07 9.25 6.39
CA LYS A 64 -9.82 10.49 6.22
C LYS A 64 -9.70 10.98 4.78
N SER A 65 -10.79 11.51 4.24
CA SER A 65 -10.74 12.17 2.93
C SER A 65 -9.96 13.49 3.02
N PHE A 66 -9.49 13.99 1.88
CA PHE A 66 -8.82 15.30 1.82
C PHE A 66 -9.69 16.40 2.44
N LEU A 67 -11.00 16.39 2.15
CA LEU A 67 -11.97 17.35 2.68
C LEU A 67 -12.10 17.26 4.21
N GLU A 68 -12.10 16.05 4.77
CA GLU A 68 -12.17 15.83 6.22
C GLU A 68 -10.90 16.31 6.96
N ILE A 69 -9.73 16.08 6.36
CA ILE A 69 -8.44 16.57 6.88
C ILE A 69 -8.40 18.10 6.85
N SER A 70 -8.76 18.72 5.71
CA SER A 70 -8.77 20.18 5.57
C SER A 70 -9.82 20.86 6.44
N SER A 71 -10.89 20.18 6.83
CA SER A 71 -11.95 20.75 7.67
C SER A 71 -11.59 20.69 9.15
N SER A 72 -11.00 19.57 9.60
CA SER A 72 -10.55 19.40 10.99
C SER A 72 -9.34 20.27 11.36
N SER A 73 -8.47 20.58 10.40
CA SER A 73 -7.28 21.45 10.58
C SER A 73 -7.57 22.96 10.49
N LYS A 74 -8.82 23.38 10.19
CA LYS A 74 -9.17 24.80 10.04
C LYS A 74 -9.19 25.57 11.37
N SER A 75 -9.46 24.91 12.49
CA SER A 75 -9.67 25.57 13.80
C SER A 75 -8.71 25.11 14.91
N VAL A 76 -8.11 23.92 14.81
CA VAL A 76 -7.21 23.39 15.84
C VAL A 76 -5.76 23.74 15.47
N GLY A 77 -5.19 24.74 16.12
CA GLY A 77 -3.74 25.04 16.04
C GLY A 77 -3.31 26.21 15.15
N LYS A 78 -4.24 26.94 14.51
CA LYS A 78 -3.87 28.18 13.81
C LYS A 78 -3.66 29.31 14.82
N LYS A 79 -2.42 29.77 14.97
CA LYS A 79 -2.11 30.99 15.75
C LYS A 79 -3.00 32.13 15.24
N GLN A 80 -3.82 32.68 16.13
CA GLN A 80 -4.62 33.85 15.79
C GLN A 80 -3.69 35.01 15.45
N ARG A 81 -4.08 35.85 14.49
CA ARG A 81 -3.30 37.03 14.12
C ARG A 81 -3.28 38.00 15.32
N CYS A 82 -2.08 38.27 15.81
CA CYS A 82 -1.82 39.28 16.84
C CYS A 82 -1.27 40.58 16.23
N CYS A 83 -1.42 41.68 16.96
CA CYS A 83 -0.83 42.96 16.59
C CYS A 83 0.70 42.91 16.70
N LEU A 84 1.44 43.36 15.68
CA LEU A 84 2.91 43.46 15.69
C LEU A 84 3.47 44.59 16.58
N ILE A 85 2.59 45.36 17.22
CA ILE A 85 3.00 46.44 18.13
C ILE A 85 2.92 45.99 19.58
N CYS A 86 1.76 45.45 19.98
CA CYS A 86 1.48 45.11 21.38
C CYS A 86 1.22 43.62 21.61
N GLU A 87 1.36 42.80 20.57
CA GLU A 87 1.21 41.33 20.58
C GLU A 87 -0.17 40.82 21.01
N LYS A 88 -1.15 41.71 21.21
CA LYS A 88 -2.54 41.36 21.54
C LYS A 88 -3.34 41.04 20.28
N SER A 89 -4.25 40.08 20.39
CA SER A 89 -5.23 39.75 19.35
C SER A 89 -6.40 40.76 19.34
N GLY A 90 -7.21 40.73 18.28
CA GLY A 90 -8.42 41.56 18.16
C GLY A 90 -8.25 42.90 17.44
N HIS A 91 -7.04 43.27 17.03
CA HIS A 91 -6.80 44.46 16.20
C HIS A 91 -5.51 44.32 15.36
N ASN A 92 -5.32 45.22 14.40
CA ASN A 92 -4.15 45.23 13.51
C ASN A 92 -3.16 46.34 13.94
N GLN A 93 -1.93 46.27 13.41
CA GLN A 93 -0.90 47.30 13.63
C GLN A 93 -1.40 48.73 13.34
N ARG A 94 -2.20 48.91 12.28
CA ARG A 94 -2.75 50.22 11.88
C ARG A 94 -3.81 50.79 12.82
N SER A 95 -4.45 49.93 13.63
CA SER A 95 -5.48 50.33 14.60
C SER A 95 -5.00 50.14 16.05
N CYS A 96 -3.69 49.95 16.23
CA CYS A 96 -3.11 49.83 17.55
C CYS A 96 -3.09 51.19 18.23
N LYS A 97 -3.54 51.22 19.48
CA LYS A 97 -3.56 52.44 20.31
C LYS A 97 -2.26 52.62 21.11
N PHE A 98 -1.24 51.84 20.81
CA PHE A 98 0.04 51.86 21.51
C PHE A 98 1.05 52.62 20.65
N GLU A 99 1.65 53.66 21.21
CA GLU A 99 2.69 54.46 20.55
C GLU A 99 4.01 53.67 20.61
N LYS A 100 4.71 53.52 19.47
CA LYS A 100 5.98 52.79 19.42
C LYS A 100 7.13 53.75 19.71
N ASP A 101 7.82 53.54 20.82
CA ASP A 101 9.25 53.86 20.90
C ASP A 101 9.99 52.79 20.07
N GLY A 102 10.80 53.22 19.12
CA GLY A 102 11.38 52.38 18.07
C GLY A 102 12.21 51.21 18.63
N VAL A 103 11.85 49.99 18.20
CA VAL A 103 12.69 48.80 18.39
C VAL A 103 12.74 48.05 17.07
N ASP A 104 13.94 48.00 16.51
CA ASP A 104 14.30 47.29 15.29
C ASP A 104 14.13 45.78 15.48
N SER A 105 13.52 45.13 14.48
CA SER A 105 13.20 43.70 14.49
C SER A 105 14.27 42.94 13.72
N ASP A 106 15.27 42.41 14.41
CA ASP A 106 16.16 41.40 13.83
C ASP A 106 15.37 40.10 13.61
N ASN A 107 15.23 39.75 12.34
CA ASN A 107 14.71 38.45 11.88
C ASN A 107 15.57 37.33 12.44
N GLN A 108 15.01 36.44 13.26
CA GLN A 108 15.59 35.12 13.45
C GLN A 108 14.65 34.02 12.97
N ALA A 109 15.20 33.27 12.01
CA ALA A 109 14.60 32.20 11.24
C ALA A 109 14.07 31.06 12.10
N GLY A 110 13.04 30.39 11.57
CA GLY A 110 12.45 29.21 12.19
C GLY A 110 13.40 28.00 12.21
N ILE A 111 13.34 27.26 13.32
CA ILE A 111 13.64 25.84 13.38
C ILE A 111 12.35 25.18 13.89
N ARG A 112 11.77 24.30 13.08
CA ARG A 112 10.71 23.37 13.50
C ARG A 112 11.43 22.13 13.99
N GLU A 113 11.40 21.88 15.29
CA GLU A 113 11.76 20.58 15.84
C GLU A 113 10.54 19.67 15.72
N ASP A 114 10.68 18.61 14.93
CA ASP A 114 9.71 17.52 14.84
C ASP A 114 9.82 16.68 16.11
N ALA A 115 8.80 16.74 16.97
CA ALA A 115 8.72 15.92 18.17
C ALA A 115 8.00 14.60 17.87
N ASP A 116 8.79 13.55 17.71
CA ASP A 116 8.35 12.16 17.88
C ASP A 116 8.40 11.81 19.39
N ASN A 117 7.22 11.69 20.04
CA ASN A 117 6.90 10.64 21.02
C ASN A 117 5.39 10.59 21.29
#